data_AF-A0A970VYK7-F1
#
_entry.id   AF-A0A970VYK7-F1
#
_cell.length_a   1.000
_cell.length_b   1.000
_cell.length_c   1.000
_cell.angle_alpha   90.00
_cell.angle_beta   90.00
_cell.angle_gamma   90.00
#
_symmetry.space_group_name_H-M   'P 1'
#
loop_
_entity.id
_entity.type
_entity.pdbx_description
1 polymer ?
#
loop_
_entity_poly.entity_id
_entity_poly.type
_entity_poly.pdbx_seq_one_letter_code
_entity_poly.pdbx_strand_id
1 'polypeptide(L)'
;MSDKQLTLRYKLSTDKLKGKVDFFRQKYGLNLIPADFLPEKENWPLLRVTKHNLIIEHQGGNLFFHPSMALLRMINLKRGIEDRFLQAVDLKAGDIFLDATMGLASDALIAAWAVGQGGKVIAVEGSKLLYFLVSEGLTSLKGLKQIRNAKSEKLRAWKELAEAASRIETVCMDHYTFLQGLPDRSVDVVYFDPMFRDTLADSSPSIKPLKDLSIPEPLRAEAVTEALRVARRRVVMKERKGSGEFDRLGFKLISGGKYSNISFGIMNQGS
;
A
#
# COMPACT_ATOMS: atom_id res chain seq x y z
N MET A 1 21.98 -5.80 12.26
CA MET A 1 22.49 -4.91 11.20
C MET A 1 22.14 -3.49 11.63
N SER A 2 23.08 -2.53 11.64
CA SER A 2 22.77 -1.16 12.07
C SER A 2 21.64 -0.62 11.18
N ASP A 3 20.58 -0.11 11.80
CA ASP A 3 19.46 0.52 11.10
C ASP A 3 19.98 1.78 10.39
N LYS A 4 20.48 1.61 9.16
CA LYS A 4 21.04 2.70 8.37
C LYS A 4 19.90 3.65 8.08
N GLN A 5 19.96 4.83 8.67
CA GLN A 5 18.98 5.88 8.48
C GLN A 5 18.79 6.16 6.98
N LEU A 6 17.56 5.98 6.47
CA LEU A 6 17.23 6.24 5.07
C LEU A 6 17.54 7.70 4.72
N THR A 7 18.45 7.90 3.77
CA THR A 7 18.91 9.21 3.33
C THR A 7 18.25 9.61 2.02
N LEU A 8 17.69 10.82 1.97
CA LEU A 8 17.10 11.41 0.77
C LEU A 8 17.65 12.81 0.56
N ARG A 9 17.91 13.16 -0.69
CA ARG A 9 18.04 14.57 -1.07
C ARG A 9 16.65 15.20 -1.05
N TYR A 10 16.53 16.50 -0.79
CA TYR A 10 15.24 17.18 -0.91
C TYR A 10 15.32 18.51 -1.65
N LYS A 11 14.21 18.84 -2.33
CA LYS A 11 13.97 20.15 -2.93
C LYS A 11 12.56 20.62 -2.59
N LEU A 12 12.45 21.88 -2.17
CA LEU A 12 11.17 22.49 -1.81
C LEU A 12 10.68 23.34 -2.96
N SER A 13 9.37 23.31 -3.23
CA SER A 13 8.76 24.24 -4.19
C SER A 13 8.64 25.67 -3.63
N THR A 14 8.82 25.85 -2.32
CA THR A 14 8.79 27.15 -1.62
C THR A 14 9.37 27.01 -0.21
N ASP A 15 10.02 28.06 0.29
CA ASP A 15 10.59 28.09 1.65
C ASP A 15 9.56 27.89 2.77
N LYS A 16 8.28 28.18 2.51
CA LYS A 16 7.19 27.95 3.47
C LYS A 16 7.03 26.47 3.85
N LEU A 17 7.63 25.55 3.09
CA LEU A 17 7.58 24.11 3.35
C LEU A 17 8.74 23.59 4.21
N LYS A 18 9.66 24.45 4.67
CA LYS A 18 10.80 24.04 5.51
C LYS A 18 10.37 23.24 6.75
N GLY A 19 9.29 23.66 7.42
CA GLY A 19 8.77 22.94 8.59
C GLY A 19 8.32 21.49 8.30
N LYS A 20 7.96 21.16 7.04
CA LYS A 20 7.66 19.77 6.67
C LYS A 20 8.90 18.88 6.71
N VAL A 21 10.07 19.43 6.37
CA VAL A 21 11.34 18.67 6.39
C VAL A 21 11.65 18.21 7.81
N ASP A 22 11.57 19.11 8.79
CA ASP A 22 11.83 18.78 10.19
C ASP A 22 10.79 17.81 10.75
N PHE A 23 9.51 18.02 10.39
CA PHE A 23 8.46 17.05 10.70
C PHE A 23 8.76 15.66 10.13
N PHE A 24 9.20 15.56 8.88
CA PHE A 24 9.55 14.27 8.26
C PHE A 24 10.76 13.61 8.91
N ARG A 25 11.79 14.39 9.27
CA ARG A 25 12.95 13.90 10.03
C ARG A 25 12.52 13.28 11.36
N GLN A 26 11.69 13.99 12.13
CA GLN A 26 11.25 13.53 13.45
C GLN A 26 10.31 12.35 13.37
N LYS A 27 9.26 12.43 12.53
CA LYS A 27 8.21 11.41 12.46
C LYS A 27 8.69 10.11 11.82
N TYR A 28 9.50 10.19 10.77
CA TYR A 28 9.90 9.03 9.98
C TYR A 28 11.38 8.65 10.19
N GLY A 29 12.14 9.42 10.97
CA GLY A 29 13.57 9.18 11.16
C GLY A 29 14.36 9.24 9.85
N LEU A 30 13.99 10.14 8.94
CA LEU A 30 14.68 10.31 7.64
C LEU A 30 15.89 11.22 7.78
N ASN A 31 16.98 10.90 7.10
CA ASN A 31 18.09 11.82 6.92
C ASN A 31 17.86 12.64 5.64
N LEU A 32 17.40 13.88 5.79
CA LEU A 32 17.05 14.76 4.66
C LEU A 32 18.15 15.79 4.42
N ILE A 33 18.77 15.76 3.25
CA ILE A 33 19.87 16.66 2.86
C ILE A 33 19.41 17.57 1.72
N PRO A 34 19.59 18.90 1.79
CA PRO A 34 19.14 19.77 0.71
C PRO A 34 19.92 19.47 -0.57
N ALA A 35 19.20 19.38 -1.69
CA ALA A 35 19.75 18.91 -2.97
C ALA A 35 20.83 19.82 -3.57
N ASP A 36 20.94 21.07 -3.11
CA ASP A 36 21.85 22.09 -3.63
C ASP A 36 23.29 21.96 -3.08
N PHE A 37 23.51 21.14 -2.03
CA PHE A 37 24.79 21.06 -1.30
C PHE A 37 25.64 19.82 -1.62
N LEU A 38 25.22 18.94 -2.54
CA LEU A 38 25.91 17.69 -2.83
C LEU A 38 26.17 17.50 -4.33
N PRO A 39 27.37 17.07 -4.74
CA PRO A 39 27.59 16.63 -6.12
C PRO A 39 26.71 15.40 -6.42
N GLU A 40 26.23 15.28 -7.66
CA GLU A 40 25.35 14.20 -8.16
C GLU A 40 25.92 12.76 -8.03
N LYS A 41 27.08 12.57 -7.39
CA LYS A 41 27.81 11.31 -7.34
C LYS A 41 27.22 10.26 -6.39
N GLU A 42 26.30 10.63 -5.50
CA GLU A 42 25.58 9.67 -4.65
C GLU A 42 24.18 9.39 -5.20
N ASN A 43 23.86 8.10 -5.41
CA ASN A 43 22.60 7.62 -5.99
C ASN A 43 21.42 7.69 -4.98
N TRP A 44 21.34 8.74 -4.16
CA TRP A 44 20.22 8.93 -3.23
C TRP A 44 18.98 9.46 -3.96
N PRO A 45 17.77 8.95 -3.64
CA PRO A 45 16.54 9.49 -4.20
C PRO A 45 16.34 10.97 -3.83
N LEU A 46 15.68 11.72 -4.71
CA LEU A 46 15.32 13.13 -4.49
C LEU A 46 13.85 13.24 -4.10
N LEU A 47 13.58 13.72 -2.89
CA LEU A 47 12.26 14.13 -2.41
C LEU A 47 11.94 15.56 -2.85
N ARG A 48 11.01 15.74 -3.79
CA ARG A 48 10.35 17.01 -4.03
C ARG A 48 9.15 17.18 -3.12
N VAL A 49 9.20 18.22 -2.30
CA VAL A 49 8.09 18.64 -1.44
C VAL A 49 7.39 19.82 -2.11
N THR A 50 6.15 19.61 -2.55
CA THR A 50 5.33 20.66 -3.13
C THR A 50 4.19 21.06 -2.17
N LYS A 51 3.41 22.06 -2.56
CA LYS A 51 2.18 22.43 -1.84
C LYS A 51 1.12 21.31 -1.89
N HIS A 52 1.11 20.49 -2.93
CA HIS A 52 0.01 19.56 -3.23
C HIS A 52 0.39 18.09 -3.05
N ASN A 53 1.66 17.73 -3.23
CA ASN A 53 2.12 16.35 -3.18
C ASN A 53 3.60 16.23 -2.78
N LEU A 54 3.98 14.99 -2.48
CA LEU A 54 5.36 14.55 -2.33
C LEU A 54 5.71 13.70 -3.54
N ILE A 55 6.88 13.94 -4.13
CA ILE A 55 7.38 13.20 -5.30
C ILE A 55 8.77 12.69 -4.96
N ILE A 56 9.01 11.40 -5.16
CA ILE A 56 10.33 10.77 -5.11
C ILE A 56 10.82 10.60 -6.54
N GLU A 57 11.96 11.22 -6.86
CA GLU A 57 12.65 11.07 -8.15
C GLU A 57 13.85 10.13 -7.94
N HIS A 58 13.92 9.05 -8.70
CA HIS A 58 15.04 8.10 -8.64
C HIS A 58 15.24 7.42 -10.01
N GLN A 59 16.49 7.37 -10.48
CA GLN A 59 16.89 6.71 -11.73
C GLN A 59 16.01 7.03 -12.96
N GLY A 60 15.61 8.32 -13.08
CA GLY A 60 14.80 8.81 -14.19
C GLY A 60 13.30 8.51 -14.09
N GLY A 61 12.83 7.92 -13.00
CA GLY A 61 11.41 7.72 -12.70
C GLY A 61 10.93 8.57 -11.54
N ASN A 62 9.61 8.77 -11.47
CA ASN A 62 8.94 9.53 -10.42
C ASN A 62 7.89 8.68 -9.72
N LEU A 63 7.89 8.70 -8.39
CA LEU A 63 6.93 8.03 -7.54
C LEU A 63 6.21 9.02 -6.64
N PHE A 64 4.89 8.97 -6.62
CA PHE A 64 4.05 9.78 -5.75
C PHE A 64 2.78 9.00 -5.41
N PHE A 65 2.19 9.31 -4.24
CA PHE A 65 0.89 8.74 -3.89
C PHE A 65 -0.21 9.37 -4.75
N HIS A 66 -1.01 8.53 -5.39
CA HIS A 66 -2.22 8.95 -6.10
C HIS A 66 -3.28 7.85 -6.03
N PRO A 67 -4.48 8.09 -5.48
CA PRO A 67 -5.49 7.06 -5.28
C PRO A 67 -6.28 6.76 -6.57
N SER A 68 -5.72 6.95 -7.76
CA SER A 68 -6.45 6.82 -9.05
C SER A 68 -7.02 5.43 -9.24
N MET A 69 -6.25 4.39 -8.90
CA MET A 69 -6.70 3.00 -9.02
C MET A 69 -7.85 2.71 -8.05
N ALA A 70 -7.71 3.13 -6.79
CA ALA A 70 -8.80 3.04 -5.81
C ALA A 70 -10.02 3.87 -6.24
N LEU A 71 -9.82 5.04 -6.84
CA LEU A 71 -10.91 5.93 -7.27
C LEU A 71 -11.72 5.33 -8.42
N LEU A 72 -11.06 4.77 -9.43
CA LEU A 72 -11.74 4.08 -10.53
C LEU A 72 -12.52 2.87 -10.01
N ARG A 73 -11.92 2.09 -9.11
CA ARG A 73 -12.60 0.96 -8.45
C ARG A 73 -13.78 1.41 -7.62
N MET A 74 -13.65 2.50 -6.88
CA MET A 74 -14.75 3.08 -6.11
C MET A 74 -15.89 3.55 -7.02
N ILE A 75 -15.59 4.22 -8.13
CA ILE A 75 -16.61 4.60 -9.12
C ILE A 75 -17.35 3.35 -9.63
N ASN A 76 -16.62 2.30 -9.99
CA ASN A 76 -17.21 1.03 -10.45
C ASN A 76 -18.10 0.39 -9.39
N LEU A 77 -17.64 0.33 -8.14
CA LEU A 77 -18.43 -0.17 -7.00
C LEU A 77 -19.72 0.63 -6.81
N LYS A 78 -19.68 1.96 -6.94
CA LYS A 78 -20.89 2.81 -6.85
C LYS A 78 -21.86 2.59 -8.01
N ARG A 79 -21.40 2.01 -9.13
CA ARG A 79 -22.23 1.57 -10.27
C ARG A 79 -22.73 0.13 -10.14
N GLY A 80 -22.42 -0.55 -9.04
CA GLY A 80 -22.77 -1.96 -8.84
C GLY A 80 -21.88 -2.95 -9.60
N ILE A 81 -20.74 -2.50 -10.14
CA ILE A 81 -19.75 -3.37 -10.75
C ILE A 81 -18.94 -4.03 -9.64
N GLU A 82 -18.91 -5.36 -9.64
CA GLU A 82 -18.18 -6.14 -8.65
C GLU A 82 -16.67 -5.96 -8.75
N ASP A 83 -15.99 -6.08 -7.62
CA ASP A 83 -14.54 -5.97 -7.52
C ASP A 83 -13.93 -7.33 -7.15
N ARG A 84 -13.03 -7.84 -8.00
CA ARG A 84 -12.43 -9.17 -7.83
C ARG A 84 -11.61 -9.30 -6.55
N PHE A 85 -10.97 -8.22 -6.10
CA PHE A 85 -10.26 -8.24 -4.83
C PHE A 85 -11.26 -8.38 -3.69
N LEU A 86 -12.36 -7.61 -3.67
CA LEU A 86 -13.41 -7.74 -2.65
C LEU A 86 -14.06 -9.13 -2.63
N GLN A 87 -14.26 -9.76 -3.79
CA GLN A 87 -14.70 -11.16 -3.86
C GLN A 87 -13.69 -12.11 -3.20
N ALA A 88 -12.39 -11.90 -3.45
CA ALA A 88 -11.33 -12.74 -2.92
C ALA A 88 -11.16 -12.60 -1.40
N VAL A 89 -11.16 -11.37 -0.89
CA VAL A 89 -11.04 -11.11 0.56
C VAL A 89 -12.33 -11.36 1.32
N ASP A 90 -13.48 -11.25 0.66
CA ASP A 90 -14.81 -11.50 1.23
C ASP A 90 -15.02 -10.80 2.58
N LEU A 91 -14.65 -9.52 2.64
CA LEU A 91 -14.72 -8.71 3.84
C LEU A 91 -16.16 -8.47 4.27
N LYS A 92 -16.38 -8.48 5.58
CA LYS A 92 -17.66 -8.12 6.21
C LYS A 92 -17.51 -6.78 6.94
N ALA A 93 -18.64 -6.10 7.11
CA ALA A 93 -18.67 -4.89 7.92
C ALA A 93 -18.24 -5.23 9.36
N GLY A 94 -17.30 -4.47 9.91
CA GLY A 94 -16.71 -4.73 11.22
C GLY A 94 -15.41 -5.54 11.21
N ASP A 95 -15.02 -6.13 10.08
CA ASP A 95 -13.78 -6.91 10.01
C ASP A 95 -12.53 -6.06 10.29
N ILE A 96 -11.53 -6.70 10.90
CA ILE A 96 -10.15 -6.24 10.97
C ILE A 96 -9.39 -6.88 9.81
N PHE A 97 -8.98 -6.06 8.85
CA PHE A 97 -8.22 -6.46 7.68
C PHE A 97 -6.74 -6.08 7.84
N LEU A 98 -5.84 -7.03 7.58
CA LEU A 98 -4.40 -6.81 7.53
C LEU A 98 -3.91 -6.88 6.08
N ASP A 99 -3.53 -5.73 5.52
CA ASP A 99 -2.74 -5.63 4.31
C ASP A 99 -1.27 -5.76 4.69
N ALA A 100 -0.67 -6.93 4.46
CA ALA A 100 0.71 -7.21 4.82
C ALA A 100 1.73 -6.63 3.82
N THR A 101 1.26 -6.02 2.74
CA THR A 101 2.10 -5.47 1.66
C THR A 101 1.45 -4.20 1.10
N MET A 102 1.35 -3.17 1.95
CA MET A 102 0.58 -1.95 1.70
C MET A 102 0.83 -1.37 0.30
N GLY A 103 2.09 -1.29 -0.13
CA GLY A 103 2.46 -0.69 -1.41
C GLY A 103 1.84 0.70 -1.53
N LEU A 104 1.12 0.97 -2.63
CA LEU A 104 0.44 2.25 -2.86
C LEU A 104 -0.93 2.39 -2.16
N ALA A 105 -1.29 1.44 -1.28
CA ALA A 105 -2.52 1.40 -0.48
C ALA A 105 -3.82 1.41 -1.30
N SER A 106 -3.81 1.01 -2.57
CA SER A 106 -5.04 0.96 -3.37
C SER A 106 -6.00 -0.12 -2.87
N ASP A 107 -5.48 -1.30 -2.53
CA ASP A 107 -6.28 -2.40 -1.97
C ASP A 107 -6.70 -2.08 -0.53
N ALA A 108 -5.79 -1.57 0.30
CA ALA A 108 -6.09 -1.06 1.65
C ALA A 108 -7.24 -0.03 1.67
N LEU A 109 -7.29 0.92 0.73
CA LEU A 109 -8.38 1.90 0.63
C LEU A 109 -9.74 1.26 0.31
N ILE A 110 -9.76 0.29 -0.59
CA ILE A 110 -10.99 -0.43 -0.96
C ILE A 110 -11.44 -1.34 0.19
N ALA A 111 -10.50 -2.03 0.86
CA ALA A 111 -10.79 -2.79 2.07
C ALA A 111 -11.34 -1.89 3.19
N ALA A 112 -10.73 -0.73 3.42
CA ALA A 112 -11.17 0.22 4.45
C ALA A 112 -12.57 0.79 4.18
N TRP A 113 -12.98 0.87 2.91
CA TRP A 113 -14.36 1.17 2.56
C TRP A 113 -15.28 -0.02 2.87
N ALA A 114 -14.90 -1.23 2.47
CA ALA A 114 -15.72 -2.43 2.62
C ALA A 114 -15.97 -2.85 4.08
N VAL A 115 -14.98 -2.73 4.97
CA VAL A 115 -15.14 -3.06 6.40
C VAL A 115 -16.01 -2.04 7.15
N GLY A 116 -16.27 -0.87 6.56
CA GLY A 116 -17.15 0.15 7.13
C GLY A 116 -16.64 0.76 8.43
N GLN A 117 -17.49 1.54 9.11
CA GLN A 117 -17.12 2.35 10.29
C GLN A 117 -16.73 1.52 11.52
N GLY A 118 -17.28 0.30 11.66
CA GLY A 118 -16.94 -0.61 12.76
C GLY A 118 -15.67 -1.43 12.52
N GLY A 119 -15.12 -1.40 11.30
CA GLY A 119 -13.95 -2.18 10.93
C GLY A 119 -12.66 -1.37 10.95
N LYS A 120 -11.54 -2.08 10.73
CA LYS A 120 -10.19 -1.51 10.78
C LYS A 120 -9.32 -2.10 9.68
N VAL A 121 -8.44 -1.28 9.12
CA VAL A 121 -7.37 -1.75 8.23
C VAL A 121 -6.02 -1.46 8.86
N ILE A 122 -5.20 -2.48 8.96
CA ILE A 122 -3.77 -2.38 9.31
C ILE A 122 -3.01 -2.61 8.01
N ALA A 123 -2.17 -1.67 7.61
CA ALA A 123 -1.41 -1.72 6.37
C ALA A 123 0.10 -1.66 6.68
N VAL A 124 0.79 -2.77 6.44
CA VAL A 124 2.20 -2.95 6.77
C VAL A 124 3.05 -2.74 5.53
N GLU A 125 4.13 -1.98 5.66
CA GLU A 125 5.09 -1.75 4.59
C GLU A 125 6.51 -1.86 5.15
N GLY A 126 7.32 -2.71 4.52
CA GLY A 126 8.71 -2.88 4.94
C GLY A 126 9.64 -1.84 4.31
N SER A 127 9.30 -1.28 3.15
CA SER A 127 10.05 -0.16 2.58
C SER A 127 9.74 1.13 3.32
N LYS A 128 10.72 1.62 4.08
CA LYS A 128 10.62 2.90 4.81
C LYS A 128 10.26 4.09 3.92
N LEU A 129 10.71 4.08 2.66
CA LEU A 129 10.43 5.14 1.70
C LEU A 129 8.97 5.10 1.21
N LEU A 130 8.45 3.91 0.90
CA LEU A 130 7.06 3.73 0.50
C LEU A 130 6.12 4.00 1.66
N TYR A 131 6.44 3.49 2.84
CA TYR A 131 5.73 3.79 4.08
C TYR A 131 5.58 5.30 4.25
N PHE A 132 6.70 6.04 4.25
CA PHE A 132 6.69 7.50 4.35
C PHE A 132 5.77 8.16 3.32
N LEU A 133 5.97 7.84 2.04
CA LEU A 133 5.27 8.49 0.93
C LEU A 133 3.75 8.24 1.00
N VAL A 134 3.36 7.01 1.29
CA VAL A 134 1.97 6.55 1.27
C VAL A 134 1.24 6.94 2.56
N SER A 135 1.89 6.89 3.72
CA SER A 135 1.32 7.38 4.98
C SER A 135 1.01 8.89 4.93
N GLU A 136 1.90 9.71 4.35
CA GLU A 136 1.62 11.14 4.14
C GLU A 136 0.53 11.36 3.06
N GLY A 137 0.52 10.54 2.02
CA GLY A 137 -0.52 10.55 0.99
C GLY A 137 -1.92 10.25 1.54
N LEU A 138 -2.05 9.20 2.34
CA LEU A 138 -3.28 8.82 3.04
C LEU A 138 -3.71 9.90 4.06
N THR A 139 -2.76 10.50 4.79
CA THR A 139 -3.05 11.60 5.72
C THR A 139 -3.60 12.82 4.98
N SER A 140 -2.99 13.17 3.84
CA SER A 140 -3.48 14.27 2.98
C SER A 140 -4.88 13.98 2.43
N LEU A 141 -5.14 12.72 2.05
CA LEU A 141 -6.45 12.24 1.60
C LEU A 141 -7.52 12.37 2.72
N LYS A 142 -7.20 12.02 3.98
CA LYS A 142 -8.09 12.24 5.14
C LYS A 142 -8.46 13.72 5.31
N GLY A 143 -7.55 14.63 4.97
CA GLY A 143 -7.77 16.08 5.06
C GLY A 143 -8.79 16.64 4.06
N LEU A 144 -9.10 15.92 2.97
CA LEU A 144 -10.07 16.32 1.95
C LEU A 144 -11.53 16.18 2.37
N LYS A 145 -11.81 15.83 3.64
CA LYS A 145 -13.14 15.53 4.22
C LYS A 145 -14.19 16.65 4.13
N GLN A 146 -13.91 17.80 3.49
CA GLN A 146 -14.80 18.97 3.50
C GLN A 146 -15.25 19.45 2.11
N ILE A 147 -15.43 18.56 1.13
CA ILE A 147 -16.11 18.96 -0.11
C ILE A 147 -17.63 18.91 0.10
N ARG A 148 -18.20 20.02 0.55
CA ARG A 148 -19.65 20.23 0.64
C ARG A 148 -20.17 20.40 -0.80
N ASN A 149 -21.17 19.61 -1.18
CA ASN A 149 -21.78 19.50 -2.53
C ASN A 149 -21.04 18.64 -3.57
N ALA A 150 -21.08 17.32 -3.38
CA ALA A 150 -20.59 16.36 -4.37
C ALA A 150 -21.58 16.16 -5.55
N LYS A 151 -21.51 17.05 -6.54
CA LYS A 151 -22.39 17.00 -7.74
C LYS A 151 -22.00 15.89 -8.72
N SER A 152 -20.72 15.51 -8.81
CA SER A 152 -20.26 14.46 -9.73
C SER A 152 -19.98 13.13 -9.03
N GLU A 153 -20.18 12.02 -9.74
CA GLU A 153 -19.88 10.66 -9.29
C GLU A 153 -18.43 10.52 -8.81
N LYS A 154 -17.48 11.06 -9.58
CA LYS A 154 -16.06 11.11 -9.22
C LYS A 154 -15.84 11.77 -7.85
N LEU A 155 -16.55 12.86 -7.57
CA LEU A 155 -16.41 13.57 -6.31
C LEU A 155 -17.01 12.80 -5.12
N ARG A 156 -18.11 12.07 -5.34
CA ARG A 156 -18.66 11.14 -4.34
C ARG A 156 -17.67 10.02 -4.02
N ALA A 157 -17.09 9.41 -5.05
CA ALA A 157 -16.06 8.37 -4.88
C ALA A 157 -14.82 8.89 -4.12
N TRP A 158 -14.38 10.12 -4.39
CA TRP A 158 -13.32 10.76 -3.61
C TRP A 158 -13.66 10.90 -2.14
N LYS A 159 -14.89 11.32 -1.82
CA LYS A 159 -15.35 11.47 -0.43
C LYS A 159 -15.35 10.13 0.31
N GLU A 160 -15.86 9.08 -0.33
CA GLU A 160 -15.87 7.71 0.22
C GLU A 160 -14.44 7.23 0.55
N LEU A 161 -13.49 7.47 -0.37
CA LEU A 161 -12.09 7.12 -0.15
C LEU A 161 -11.41 7.97 0.94
N ALA A 162 -11.74 9.27 1.03
CA ALA A 162 -11.24 10.15 2.09
C ALA A 162 -11.74 9.71 3.49
N GLU A 163 -12.98 9.24 3.58
CA GLU A 163 -13.51 8.63 4.79
C GLU A 163 -12.84 7.28 5.08
N ALA A 164 -12.71 6.42 4.07
CA ALA A 164 -12.04 5.12 4.16
C ALA A 164 -10.59 5.23 4.67
N ALA A 165 -9.83 6.20 4.16
CA ALA A 165 -8.47 6.43 4.59
C ALA A 165 -8.34 6.57 6.12
N SER A 166 -9.34 7.14 6.80
CA SER A 166 -9.27 7.31 8.27
C SER A 166 -9.29 6.01 9.07
N ARG A 167 -9.69 4.89 8.48
CA ARG A 167 -9.68 3.55 9.08
C ARG A 167 -8.37 2.78 8.86
N ILE A 168 -7.46 3.35 8.07
CA ILE A 168 -6.16 2.75 7.79
C ILE A 168 -5.14 3.24 8.81
N GLU A 169 -4.59 2.27 9.54
CA GLU A 169 -3.38 2.39 10.34
C GLU A 169 -2.19 1.85 9.53
N THR A 170 -1.17 2.68 9.35
CA THR A 170 0.03 2.29 8.59
C THR A 170 1.17 1.93 9.53
N VAL A 171 1.84 0.80 9.30
CA VAL A 171 2.98 0.33 10.10
C VAL A 171 4.22 0.13 9.22
N CYS A 172 5.36 0.68 9.64
CA CYS A 172 6.64 0.47 8.97
C CYS A 172 7.37 -0.72 9.58
N MET A 173 7.23 -1.90 9.00
CA MET A 173 7.86 -3.12 9.50
C MET A 173 7.93 -4.17 8.40
N ASP A 174 8.89 -5.08 8.49
CA ASP A 174 8.84 -6.34 7.76
C ASP A 174 7.55 -7.11 8.14
N HIS A 175 6.80 -7.56 7.14
CA HIS A 175 5.48 -8.14 7.37
C HIS A 175 5.55 -9.46 8.15
N TYR A 176 6.59 -10.27 7.96
CA TYR A 176 6.77 -11.50 8.72
C TYR A 176 7.01 -11.20 10.20
N THR A 177 7.92 -10.26 10.48
CA THR A 177 8.18 -9.78 11.85
C THR A 177 6.92 -9.21 12.51
N PHE A 178 6.13 -8.43 11.77
CA PHE A 178 4.86 -7.90 12.27
C PHE A 178 3.86 -9.01 12.62
N LEU A 179 3.69 -10.00 11.73
CA LEU A 179 2.79 -11.13 11.94
C LEU A 179 3.19 -11.96 13.17
N GLN A 180 4.49 -12.21 13.38
CA GLN A 180 4.99 -12.92 14.57
C GLN A 180 4.62 -12.20 15.89
N GLY A 181 4.55 -10.87 15.86
CA GLY A 181 4.19 -10.06 17.03
C GLY A 181 2.69 -10.04 17.34
N LEU A 182 1.83 -10.53 16.44
CA LEU A 182 0.38 -10.53 16.64
C LEU A 182 -0.10 -11.79 17.37
N PRO A 183 -1.14 -11.69 18.23
CA PRO A 183 -1.79 -12.86 18.81
C PRO A 183 -2.50 -13.72 17.75
N ASP A 184 -2.74 -14.98 18.11
CA ASP A 184 -3.56 -15.90 17.32
C ASP A 184 -4.96 -15.30 17.10
N ARG A 185 -5.52 -15.51 15.91
CA ARG A 185 -6.92 -15.14 15.60
C ARG A 185 -7.25 -13.67 15.97
N SER A 186 -6.30 -12.76 15.76
CA SER A 186 -6.40 -11.34 16.13
C SER A 186 -6.96 -10.45 15.01
N VAL A 187 -6.88 -10.90 13.75
CA VAL A 187 -7.44 -10.21 12.58
C VAL A 187 -8.36 -11.16 11.82
N ASP A 188 -9.33 -10.62 11.07
CA ASP A 188 -10.32 -11.45 10.37
C ASP A 188 -9.77 -11.98 9.04
N VAL A 189 -9.07 -11.12 8.30
CA VAL A 189 -8.49 -11.44 6.99
C VAL A 189 -7.08 -10.88 6.87
N VAL A 190 -6.14 -11.70 6.42
CA VAL A 190 -4.77 -11.28 6.02
C VAL A 190 -4.64 -11.31 4.51
N TYR A 191 -4.01 -10.29 3.94
CA TYR A 191 -3.81 -10.13 2.51
C TYR A 191 -2.35 -9.87 2.17
N PHE A 192 -1.88 -10.55 1.12
CA PHE A 192 -0.58 -10.32 0.49
C PHE A 192 -0.74 -9.99 -0.99
N ASP A 193 -0.08 -8.93 -1.42
CA ASP A 193 0.16 -8.52 -2.81
C ASP A 193 1.66 -8.21 -2.95
N PRO A 194 2.54 -9.23 -2.84
CA PRO A 194 3.97 -9.02 -2.97
C PRO A 194 4.25 -8.41 -4.33
N MET A 195 5.09 -7.37 -4.37
CA MET A 195 5.40 -6.71 -5.64
C MET A 195 5.98 -7.70 -6.64
N PHE A 196 5.36 -7.73 -7.82
CA PHE A 196 5.65 -8.70 -8.87
C PHE A 196 7.13 -8.69 -9.30
N ARG A 197 7.79 -9.85 -9.23
CA ARG A 197 9.21 -10.04 -9.55
C ARG A 197 9.55 -9.79 -11.03
N ASP A 198 8.63 -10.12 -11.94
CA ASP A 198 8.81 -10.07 -13.41
C ASP A 198 8.44 -8.73 -14.07
N THR A 199 8.70 -7.61 -13.40
CA THR A 199 8.49 -6.25 -13.95
C THR A 199 9.55 -5.81 -14.96
N LEU A 200 10.41 -6.73 -15.44
CA LEU A 200 11.58 -6.42 -16.27
C LEU A 200 11.26 -5.89 -17.68
N ALA A 201 10.04 -6.12 -18.23
CA ALA A 201 9.76 -5.78 -19.63
C ALA A 201 8.79 -4.60 -19.86
N ASP A 202 7.80 -4.36 -18.98
CA ASP A 202 6.63 -3.50 -19.32
C ASP A 202 6.28 -2.41 -18.28
N SER A 203 7.21 -2.02 -17.42
CA SER A 203 6.92 -1.03 -16.37
C SER A 203 6.81 0.39 -16.95
N SER A 204 5.68 1.07 -16.75
CA SER A 204 5.56 2.50 -17.06
C SER A 204 6.61 3.31 -16.28
N PRO A 205 7.05 4.49 -16.78
CA PRO A 205 8.06 5.32 -16.10
C PRO A 205 7.73 5.66 -14.64
N SER A 206 6.44 5.63 -14.27
CA SER A 206 5.92 5.86 -12.93
C SER A 206 6.11 4.69 -11.96
N ILE A 207 6.37 3.46 -12.43
CA ILE A 207 6.53 2.24 -11.60
C ILE A 207 8.01 1.87 -11.45
N LYS A 208 8.88 2.35 -12.35
CA LYS A 208 10.31 2.03 -12.34
C LYS A 208 10.99 2.30 -10.97
N PRO A 209 10.75 3.44 -10.29
CA PRO A 209 11.33 3.67 -8.95
C PRO A 209 10.76 2.73 -7.89
N LEU A 210 9.52 2.26 -8.05
CA LEU A 210 8.86 1.40 -7.06
C LEU A 210 9.64 0.08 -6.90
N LYS A 211 10.21 -0.45 -7.99
CA LYS A 211 11.02 -1.68 -7.96
C LYS A 211 12.29 -1.52 -7.11
N ASP A 212 13.09 -0.52 -7.40
CA ASP A 212 14.37 -0.30 -6.69
C ASP A 212 14.17 0.11 -5.22
N LEU A 213 12.99 0.65 -4.91
CA LEU A 213 12.63 1.14 -3.58
C LEU A 213 11.72 0.17 -2.83
N SER A 214 11.47 -1.02 -3.38
CA SER A 214 10.66 -2.09 -2.79
C SER A 214 11.51 -3.21 -2.19
N ILE A 215 10.86 -4.07 -1.41
CA ILE A 215 11.41 -5.34 -0.92
C ILE A 215 11.14 -6.39 -2.03
N PRO A 216 12.17 -6.82 -2.79
CA PRO A 216 11.99 -7.73 -3.93
C PRO A 216 11.80 -9.19 -3.52
N GLU A 217 11.98 -9.52 -2.24
CA GLU A 217 11.99 -10.90 -1.76
C GLU A 217 10.62 -11.59 -1.95
N PRO A 218 10.63 -12.88 -2.33
CA PRO A 218 9.44 -13.71 -2.33
C PRO A 218 8.71 -13.71 -0.99
N LEU A 219 7.39 -13.83 -1.04
CA LEU A 219 6.61 -14.14 0.16
C LEU A 219 7.09 -15.47 0.75
N ARG A 220 7.53 -15.44 2.01
CA ARG A 220 8.09 -16.61 2.71
C ARG A 220 6.96 -17.55 3.14
N ALA A 221 7.23 -18.86 3.14
CA ALA A 221 6.23 -19.84 3.60
C ALA A 221 5.90 -19.64 5.08
N GLU A 222 6.89 -19.26 5.86
CA GLU A 222 6.77 -18.91 7.28
C GLU A 222 5.84 -17.71 7.50
N ALA A 223 5.86 -16.73 6.60
CA ALA A 223 4.92 -15.61 6.65
C ALA A 223 3.47 -16.06 6.38
N VAL A 224 3.27 -17.04 5.51
CA VAL A 224 1.95 -17.64 5.28
C VAL A 224 1.51 -18.45 6.51
N THR A 225 2.42 -19.20 7.15
CA THR A 225 2.12 -19.91 8.40
C THR A 225 1.68 -18.95 9.51
N GLU A 226 2.40 -17.85 9.72
CA GLU A 226 2.02 -16.82 10.69
C GLU A 226 0.70 -16.15 10.30
N ALA A 227 0.48 -15.86 9.01
CA ALA A 227 -0.79 -15.31 8.53
C ALA A 227 -1.97 -16.23 8.85
N LEU A 228 -1.81 -17.55 8.70
CA LEU A 228 -2.83 -18.52 9.08
C LEU A 228 -3.06 -18.52 10.59
N ARG A 229 -2.03 -18.41 11.41
CA ARG A 229 -2.16 -18.33 12.87
C ARG A 229 -2.96 -17.09 13.31
N VAL A 230 -2.67 -15.94 12.72
CA VAL A 230 -3.28 -14.66 13.12
C VAL A 230 -4.67 -14.42 12.52
N ALA A 231 -4.97 -15.01 11.36
CA ALA A 231 -6.26 -14.84 10.68
C ALA A 231 -7.34 -15.71 11.34
N ARG A 232 -8.49 -15.12 11.66
CA ARG A 232 -9.68 -15.87 12.12
C ARG A 232 -10.34 -16.65 11.00
N ARG A 233 -10.34 -16.10 9.79
CA ARG A 233 -11.18 -16.60 8.70
C ARG A 233 -10.42 -16.88 7.42
N ARG A 234 -9.60 -15.94 6.94
CA ARG A 234 -9.03 -16.07 5.59
C ARG A 234 -7.64 -15.45 5.46
N VAL A 235 -6.79 -16.13 4.69
CA VAL A 235 -5.57 -15.57 4.12
C VAL A 235 -5.72 -15.52 2.60
N VAL A 236 -5.39 -14.38 2.00
CA VAL A 236 -5.51 -14.14 0.56
C VAL A 236 -4.16 -13.69 0.01
N MET A 237 -3.77 -14.24 -1.14
CA MET A 237 -2.60 -13.79 -1.88
C MET A 237 -3.03 -13.37 -3.29
N LYS A 238 -2.60 -12.20 -3.72
CA LYS A 238 -2.67 -11.75 -5.12
C LYS A 238 -1.35 -12.04 -5.79
N GLU A 239 -1.42 -12.62 -6.99
CA GLU A 239 -0.23 -12.94 -7.77
C GLU A 239 -0.58 -13.11 -9.27
N ARG A 240 0.41 -13.07 -10.15
CA ARG A 240 0.26 -13.34 -11.59
C ARG A 240 -0.16 -14.78 -11.84
N LYS A 241 -0.97 -14.96 -12.87
CA LYS A 241 -1.24 -16.30 -13.41
C LYS A 241 0.08 -16.93 -13.88
N GLY A 242 0.32 -18.18 -13.48
CA GLY A 242 1.50 -18.94 -13.91
C GLY A 242 2.80 -18.65 -13.15
N SER A 243 2.76 -17.87 -12.06
CA SER A 243 3.96 -17.60 -11.25
C SER A 243 4.52 -18.82 -10.50
N GLY A 244 3.72 -19.88 -10.34
CA GLY A 244 4.04 -21.04 -9.49
C GLY A 244 3.92 -20.78 -7.99
N GLU A 245 3.72 -19.54 -7.55
CA GLU A 245 3.70 -19.17 -6.13
C GLU A 245 2.48 -19.70 -5.38
N PHE A 246 1.33 -19.81 -6.06
CA PHE A 246 0.13 -20.39 -5.44
C PHE A 246 0.37 -21.84 -5.04
N ASP A 247 0.94 -22.66 -5.94
CA ASP A 247 1.24 -24.07 -5.67
C ASP A 247 2.36 -24.19 -4.63
N ARG A 248 3.43 -23.38 -4.77
CA ARG A 248 4.56 -23.36 -3.83
C ARG A 248 4.12 -23.06 -2.40
N LEU A 249 3.16 -22.16 -2.23
CA LEU A 249 2.68 -21.70 -0.92
C LEU A 249 1.38 -22.39 -0.48
N GLY A 250 0.77 -23.25 -1.31
CA GLY A 250 -0.42 -24.03 -0.99
C GLY A 250 -1.77 -23.30 -1.11
N PHE A 251 -1.83 -22.15 -1.80
CA PHE A 251 -3.07 -21.39 -1.99
C PHE A 251 -3.98 -22.01 -3.04
N LYS A 252 -5.29 -22.03 -2.78
CA LYS A 252 -6.30 -22.44 -3.77
C LYS A 252 -6.72 -21.27 -4.63
N LEU A 253 -6.55 -21.38 -5.94
CA LEU A 253 -6.94 -20.33 -6.89
C LEU A 253 -8.46 -20.12 -6.91
N ILE A 254 -8.88 -18.85 -6.89
CA ILE A 254 -10.22 -18.47 -7.30
C ILE A 254 -10.25 -18.42 -8.83
N SER A 255 -11.25 -19.07 -9.43
CA SER A 255 -11.51 -19.07 -10.87
C SER A 255 -11.45 -17.64 -11.41
N GLY A 256 -10.39 -17.32 -12.17
CA GLY A 256 -10.16 -15.97 -12.66
C GLY A 256 -10.90 -15.68 -13.97
N GLY A 257 -11.18 -14.40 -14.23
CA GLY A 257 -11.64 -13.97 -15.55
C GLY A 257 -10.63 -14.36 -16.64
N LYS A 258 -11.14 -14.79 -17.81
CA LYS A 258 -10.35 -15.36 -18.93
C LYS A 258 -9.18 -14.48 -19.39
N TYR A 259 -9.27 -13.15 -19.20
CA TYR A 259 -8.37 -12.16 -19.77
C TYR A 259 -7.48 -11.39 -18.78
N SER A 260 -7.61 -11.61 -17.46
CA SER A 260 -6.76 -10.92 -16.49
C SER A 260 -5.49 -11.73 -16.20
N ASN A 261 -4.31 -11.10 -16.26
CA ASN A 261 -3.03 -11.71 -15.88
C ASN A 261 -2.85 -11.83 -14.35
N ILE A 262 -3.80 -11.32 -13.55
CA ILE A 262 -3.79 -11.37 -12.09
C ILE A 262 -4.85 -12.35 -11.58
N SER A 263 -4.46 -13.14 -10.59
CA SER A 263 -5.29 -14.08 -9.85
C SER A 263 -5.18 -13.87 -8.36
N PHE A 264 -6.15 -14.43 -7.64
CA PHE A 264 -6.16 -14.49 -6.18
C PHE A 264 -6.19 -15.95 -5.74
N GLY A 265 -5.33 -16.27 -4.78
CA GLY A 265 -5.30 -17.53 -4.07
C GLY A 265 -5.86 -17.33 -2.68
N ILE A 266 -6.63 -18.30 -2.19
CA ILE A 266 -7.26 -18.25 -0.87
C ILE A 266 -6.92 -19.47 -0.03
N MET A 267 -6.81 -19.24 1.27
CA MET A 267 -6.84 -20.25 2.31
C MET A 267 -7.88 -19.84 3.34
N ASN A 268 -8.90 -20.67 3.53
CA ASN A 268 -9.88 -20.46 4.59
C ASN A 268 -9.46 -21.24 5.83
N GLN A 269 -9.60 -20.61 6.99
CA GLN A 269 -9.56 -21.29 8.27
C GLN A 269 -10.82 -22.15 8.39
N GLY A 270 -10.68 -23.38 8.88
CA GLY A 270 -11.83 -24.18 9.30
C GLY A 270 -12.60 -23.43 10.38
N SER A 271 -13.92 -23.38 10.24
CA SER A 271 -14.85 -22.87 11.25
C SER A 271 -14.73 -23.64 12.56
#